data_AF-A0A960UED0-F1
#
_entry.id   AF-A0A960UED0-F1
#
_cell.length_a   1.000
_cell.length_b   1.000
_cell.length_c   1.000
_cell.angle_alpha   90.00
_cell.angle_beta   90.00
_cell.angle_gamma   90.00
#
_symmetry.space_group_name_H-M   'P 1'
#
loop_
_entity.id
_entity.type
_entity.pdbx_description
1 polymer ?
#
loop_
_entity_poly.entity_id
_entity_poly.type
_entity_poly.pdbx_seq_one_letter_code
_entity_poly.pdbx_strand_id
1 'polypeptide(L)'
;MPRLLALLILAGAACAGTEPALPPALVARNAQDALQAAAGTDSLLALEQGLPTGERIGRWARRFLADPASEYRFGLKEGGYVAEGLLVSDHRQDCVSLLYRCTELARASDADDALRVALATRFAGAPLDSLVDSAGRVNYDRPEHLDYSL
;
A
#
# COMPACT_ATOMS: atom_id res chain seq x y z
N MET A 1 -41.27 38.30 -12.27
CA MET A 1 -41.57 37.08 -11.48
C MET A 1 -40.33 36.18 -11.54
N PRO A 2 -39.65 35.92 -10.41
CA PRO A 2 -38.35 35.24 -10.41
C PRO A 2 -38.50 33.72 -10.46
N ARG A 3 -37.60 33.07 -11.21
CA ARG A 3 -37.45 31.61 -11.27
C ARG A 3 -36.74 31.13 -10.00
N LEU A 4 -37.45 30.36 -9.15
CA LEU A 4 -36.85 29.67 -8.02
C LEU A 4 -35.99 28.51 -8.52
N LEU A 5 -34.71 28.58 -8.16
CA LEU A 5 -33.70 27.53 -8.31
C LEU A 5 -33.92 26.51 -7.17
N ALA A 6 -34.33 25.29 -7.47
CA ALA A 6 -34.34 24.20 -6.50
C ALA A 6 -32.97 23.51 -6.52
N LEU A 7 -32.09 23.92 -5.59
CA LEU A 7 -30.81 23.27 -5.34
C LEU A 7 -31.07 22.02 -4.48
N LEU A 8 -31.17 20.85 -5.12
CA LEU A 8 -31.19 19.56 -4.43
C LEU A 8 -29.76 19.25 -3.95
N ILE A 9 -29.48 19.53 -2.68
CA ILE A 9 -28.29 19.01 -2.00
C ILE A 9 -28.58 17.54 -1.65
N LEU A 10 -28.08 16.63 -2.47
CA LEU A 10 -27.92 15.23 -2.09
C LEU A 10 -26.76 15.15 -1.11
N ALA A 11 -27.08 15.23 0.18
CA ALA A 11 -26.17 14.78 1.23
C ALA A 11 -26.10 13.25 1.15
N GLY A 12 -25.13 12.75 0.37
CA GLY A 12 -24.73 11.36 0.43
C GLY A 12 -24.20 11.09 1.83
N ALA A 13 -24.96 10.34 2.62
CA ALA A 13 -24.47 9.76 3.86
C ALA A 13 -23.34 8.79 3.47
N ALA A 14 -22.10 9.24 3.59
CA ALA A 14 -20.96 8.35 3.64
C ALA A 14 -21.14 7.49 4.89
N CYS A 15 -21.59 6.25 4.71
CA CYS A 15 -21.47 5.25 5.75
C CYS A 15 -19.97 5.14 6.06
N ALA A 16 -19.53 5.79 7.14
CA ALA A 16 -18.22 5.61 7.72
C ALA A 16 -18.16 4.19 8.29
N GLY A 17 -18.01 3.20 7.41
CA GLY A 17 -17.51 1.91 7.83
C GLY A 17 -16.11 2.16 8.37
N THR A 18 -15.90 1.87 9.66
CA THR A 18 -14.54 1.77 10.20
C THR A 18 -13.79 0.76 9.37
N GLU A 19 -12.77 1.21 8.63
CA GLU A 19 -11.88 0.29 7.94
C GLU A 19 -11.30 -0.71 8.95
N PRO A 20 -11.19 -2.00 8.60
CA PRO A 20 -10.61 -2.98 9.49
C PRO A 20 -9.17 -2.59 9.84
N ALA A 21 -8.84 -2.72 11.13
CA ALA A 21 -7.48 -2.51 11.59
C ALA A 21 -6.54 -3.54 10.95
N LEU A 22 -5.32 -3.11 10.61
CA LEU A 22 -4.29 -4.02 10.12
C LEU A 22 -3.83 -4.95 11.27
N PRO A 23 -3.54 -6.23 11.00
CA PRO A 23 -2.94 -7.12 11.98
C PRO A 23 -1.62 -6.52 12.49
N PRO A 24 -1.42 -6.38 13.82
CA PRO A 24 -0.18 -5.80 14.35
C PRO A 24 1.08 -6.55 13.91
N ALA A 25 1.00 -7.88 13.74
CA ALA A 25 2.10 -8.70 13.25
C ALA A 25 2.47 -8.35 11.79
N LEU A 26 1.49 -8.02 10.94
CA LEU A 26 1.74 -7.57 9.57
C LEU A 26 2.51 -6.24 9.57
N VAL A 27 2.02 -5.27 10.36
CA VAL A 27 2.65 -3.95 10.47
C VAL A 27 4.08 -4.08 10.97
N ALA A 28 4.29 -4.80 12.07
CA ALA A 28 5.61 -5.01 12.66
C ALA A 28 6.57 -5.71 11.70
N ARG A 29 6.10 -6.70 10.92
CA ARG A 29 6.92 -7.42 9.93
C ARG A 29 7.36 -6.51 8.79
N ASN A 30 6.43 -5.76 8.19
CA ASN A 30 6.75 -4.91 7.03
C ASN A 30 7.54 -3.65 7.41
N ALA A 31 7.49 -3.21 8.67
CA ALA A 31 8.32 -2.12 9.16
C ALA A 31 9.83 -2.45 9.19
N GLN A 32 10.21 -3.74 9.16
CA GLN A 32 11.61 -4.17 9.24
C GLN A 32 12.42 -3.87 7.99
N ASP A 33 11.74 -3.69 6.85
CA ASP A 33 12.37 -3.51 5.54
C ASP A 33 11.81 -2.26 4.82
N ALA A 34 11.31 -1.31 5.60
CA ALA A 34 10.78 -0.04 5.13
C ALA A 34 11.92 0.99 4.98
N LEU A 35 11.84 1.84 3.94
CA LEU A 35 12.84 2.87 3.66
C LEU A 35 12.97 3.86 4.83
N GLN A 36 11.88 4.07 5.55
CA GLN A 36 11.80 4.95 6.71
C GLN A 36 10.90 4.32 7.78
N ALA A 37 11.12 4.72 9.04
CA ALA A 37 10.15 4.46 10.10
C ALA A 37 8.79 5.09 9.73
N ALA A 38 7.70 4.51 10.25
CA ALA A 38 6.33 4.93 9.92
C ALA A 38 6.12 6.45 10.00
N ALA A 39 6.57 7.10 11.08
CA ALA A 39 6.48 8.55 11.25
C ALA A 39 7.21 9.37 10.16
N GLY A 40 8.33 8.84 9.64
CA GLY A 40 9.04 9.45 8.52
C GLY A 40 8.23 9.36 7.22
N THR A 41 7.69 8.17 6.94
CA THR A 41 6.77 7.93 5.83
C THR A 41 5.53 8.83 5.92
N ASP A 42 4.89 8.94 7.08
CA ASP A 42 3.73 9.80 7.32
C ASP A 42 4.06 11.27 7.03
N SER A 43 5.23 11.72 7.48
CA SER A 43 5.69 13.10 7.25
C SER A 43 5.86 13.38 5.75
N LEU A 44 6.43 12.42 5.00
CA LEU A 44 6.57 12.56 3.55
C LEU A 44 5.22 12.56 2.84
N LEU A 45 4.30 11.67 3.21
CA LEU A 45 2.97 11.58 2.62
C LEU A 45 2.17 12.87 2.86
N ALA A 46 2.21 13.40 4.08
CA ALA A 46 1.55 14.66 4.43
C ALA A 46 2.08 15.85 3.60
N LEU A 47 3.39 15.94 3.38
CA LEU A 47 4.01 16.98 2.55
C LEU A 47 3.63 16.89 1.08
N GLU A 48 3.21 15.71 0.62
CA GLU A 48 2.95 15.41 -0.80
C GLU A 48 1.46 15.31 -1.13
N GLN A 49 0.57 15.42 -0.14
CA GLN A 49 -0.87 15.21 -0.30
C GLN A 49 -1.51 16.15 -1.35
N GLY A 50 -0.96 17.35 -1.52
CA GLY A 50 -1.44 18.34 -2.51
C GLY A 50 -0.91 18.14 -3.93
N LEU A 51 -0.01 17.18 -4.16
CA LEU A 51 0.61 16.96 -5.47
C LEU A 51 -0.24 16.00 -6.33
N PRO A 52 -0.22 16.16 -7.67
CA PRO A 52 -0.80 15.16 -8.56
C PRO A 52 -0.20 13.77 -8.33
N THR A 53 -1.00 12.71 -8.39
CA THR A 53 -0.56 11.32 -8.13
C THR A 53 0.67 10.92 -8.96
N GLY A 54 0.74 11.32 -10.24
CA GLY A 54 1.90 11.04 -11.08
C GLY A 54 3.20 11.68 -10.57
N GLU A 55 3.13 12.88 -9.97
CA GLU A 55 4.29 13.52 -9.35
C GLU A 55 4.71 12.77 -8.09
N ARG A 56 3.76 12.34 -7.26
CA ARG A 56 4.01 11.54 -6.05
C ARG A 56 4.72 10.22 -6.38
N ILE A 57 4.25 9.52 -7.43
CA ILE A 57 4.91 8.29 -7.96
C ILE A 57 6.37 8.59 -8.31
N GLY A 58 6.61 9.66 -9.06
CA GLY A 58 7.97 10.06 -9.46
C GLY A 58 8.88 10.40 -8.28
N ARG A 59 8.35 10.99 -7.20
CA ARG A 59 9.12 11.27 -5.99
C ARG A 59 9.50 10.00 -5.24
N TRP A 60 8.59 9.04 -5.08
CA TRP A 60 8.90 7.74 -4.47
C TRP A 60 9.91 6.94 -5.29
N ALA A 61 9.76 6.88 -6.61
CA ALA A 61 10.74 6.23 -7.48
C ALA A 61 12.14 6.82 -7.33
N ARG A 62 12.26 8.15 -7.25
CA ARG A 62 13.55 8.83 -7.02
C ARG A 62 14.13 8.54 -5.63
N ARG A 63 13.29 8.37 -4.60
CA ARG A 63 13.75 8.01 -3.24
C ARG A 63 14.35 6.61 -3.22
N PHE A 64 13.68 5.62 -3.80
CA PHE A 64 14.24 4.27 -3.92
C PHE A 64 15.52 4.26 -4.75
N LEU A 65 15.56 5.01 -5.86
CA LEU A 65 16.78 5.13 -6.67
C LEU A 65 17.95 5.78 -5.93
N ALA A 66 17.68 6.73 -5.04
CA ALA A 66 18.70 7.46 -4.30
C ALA A 66 19.18 6.74 -3.03
N ASP A 67 18.45 5.73 -2.57
CA ASP A 67 18.79 4.97 -1.37
C ASP A 67 19.91 3.96 -1.66
N PRO A 68 21.08 4.06 -1.02
CA PRO A 68 22.21 3.16 -1.29
C PRO A 68 21.98 1.73 -0.79
N ALA A 69 20.98 1.50 0.07
CA ALA A 69 20.61 0.18 0.53
C ALA A 69 19.64 -0.55 -0.42
N SER A 70 19.08 0.15 -1.41
CA SER A 70 18.15 -0.42 -2.38
C SER A 70 18.87 -1.30 -3.39
N GLU A 71 18.41 -2.55 -3.52
CA GLU A 71 18.95 -3.56 -4.43
C GLU A 71 17.86 -4.28 -5.21
N TYR A 72 18.24 -4.79 -6.39
CA TYR A 72 17.37 -5.67 -7.16
C TYR A 72 17.32 -7.06 -6.54
N ARG A 73 16.11 -7.53 -6.19
CA ARG A 73 15.86 -8.87 -5.66
C ARG A 73 14.58 -9.46 -6.25
N PHE A 74 14.72 -10.49 -7.09
CA PHE A 74 13.55 -11.17 -7.67
C PHE A 74 12.66 -11.75 -6.55
N GLY A 75 11.36 -11.41 -6.54
CA GLY A 75 10.47 -11.70 -5.42
C GLY A 75 10.42 -13.18 -5.00
N LEU A 76 10.52 -14.10 -5.96
CA LEU A 76 10.48 -15.55 -5.73
C LEU A 76 11.82 -16.18 -5.31
N LYS A 77 12.92 -15.41 -5.27
CA LYS A 77 14.23 -15.89 -4.80
C LYS A 77 14.39 -15.63 -3.31
N GLU A 78 15.30 -16.35 -2.68
CA GLU A 78 15.70 -16.12 -1.28
C GLU A 78 16.02 -14.63 -1.04
N GLY A 79 15.45 -14.08 0.04
CA GLY A 79 15.51 -12.65 0.36
C GLY A 79 14.55 -11.76 -0.42
N GLY A 80 13.80 -12.30 -1.40
CA GLY A 80 12.75 -11.60 -2.13
C GLY A 80 11.43 -11.55 -1.35
N TYR A 81 10.64 -10.49 -1.56
CA TYR A 81 9.46 -10.22 -0.75
C TYR A 81 8.44 -11.37 -0.74
N VAL A 82 8.24 -12.08 -1.86
CA VAL A 82 7.32 -13.22 -1.93
C VAL A 82 7.88 -14.41 -1.15
N ALA A 83 9.14 -14.78 -1.38
CA ALA A 83 9.79 -15.89 -0.67
C ALA A 83 9.81 -15.66 0.85
N GLU A 84 10.00 -14.41 1.27
CA GLU A 84 9.99 -14.02 2.68
C GLU A 84 8.59 -13.79 3.26
N GLY A 85 7.52 -13.91 2.47
CA GLY A 85 6.15 -13.64 2.90
C GLY A 85 5.96 -12.20 3.39
N LEU A 86 6.70 -11.25 2.83
CA LEU A 86 6.51 -9.82 3.04
C LEU A 86 5.41 -9.30 2.13
N LEU A 87 4.67 -8.28 2.59
CA LEU A 87 3.75 -7.55 1.71
C LEU A 87 4.53 -6.52 0.90
N VAL A 88 5.43 -5.80 1.56
CA VAL A 88 6.30 -4.78 0.95
C VAL A 88 7.74 -4.98 1.38
N SER A 89 8.65 -4.59 0.51
CA SER A 89 10.08 -4.48 0.78
C SER A 89 10.55 -3.24 0.05
N ASP A 90 11.08 -2.27 0.78
CA ASP A 90 11.51 -1.01 0.22
C ASP A 90 12.98 -1.06 -0.25
N HIS A 91 13.81 -1.91 0.38
CA HIS A 91 15.21 -2.08 0.01
C HIS A 91 15.46 -3.24 -0.96
N ARG A 92 14.57 -4.23 -1.06
CA ARG A 92 14.78 -5.43 -1.92
C ARG A 92 13.61 -5.59 -2.88
N GLN A 93 13.76 -5.00 -4.07
CA GLN A 93 12.68 -4.86 -5.02
C GLN A 93 13.00 -5.55 -6.35
N ASP A 94 11.96 -6.09 -7.00
CA ASP A 94 12.03 -6.38 -8.43
C ASP A 94 11.27 -5.31 -9.21
N CYS A 95 11.22 -5.45 -10.54
CA CYS A 95 10.55 -4.47 -11.38
C CYS A 95 9.05 -4.35 -11.08
N VAL A 96 8.41 -5.42 -10.61
CA VAL A 96 6.98 -5.46 -10.30
C VAL A 96 6.73 -4.86 -8.92
N SER A 97 7.50 -5.24 -7.91
CA SER A 97 7.32 -4.73 -6.55
C SER A 97 7.70 -3.26 -6.43
N LEU A 98 8.72 -2.78 -7.16
CA LEU A 98 9.04 -1.34 -7.25
C LEU A 98 7.86 -0.55 -7.84
N LEU A 99 7.27 -1.03 -8.94
CA LEU A 99 6.13 -0.38 -9.58
C LEU A 99 4.94 -0.29 -8.62
N TYR A 100 4.55 -1.41 -8.02
CA TYR A 100 3.48 -1.43 -7.03
C TYR A 100 3.77 -0.48 -5.88
N ARG A 101 4.96 -0.57 -5.29
CA ARG A 101 5.28 0.20 -4.09
C ARG A 101 5.24 1.71 -4.33
N CYS A 102 5.74 2.18 -5.47
CA CYS A 102 5.64 3.59 -5.84
C CYS A 102 4.19 4.06 -5.96
N THR A 103 3.32 3.23 -6.57
CA THR A 103 1.89 3.58 -6.75
C THR A 103 1.10 3.50 -5.45
N GLU A 104 1.43 2.55 -4.56
CA GLU A 104 0.78 2.37 -3.27
C GLU A 104 1.04 3.58 -2.35
N LEU A 105 2.32 3.95 -2.19
CA LEU A 105 2.72 5.13 -1.41
C LEU A 105 2.18 6.43 -2.02
N ALA A 106 2.12 6.54 -3.35
CA ALA A 106 1.57 7.72 -4.01
C ALA A 106 0.05 7.88 -3.85
N ARG A 107 -0.67 6.84 -3.42
CA ARG A 107 -2.12 6.87 -3.19
C ARG A 107 -2.48 6.99 -1.71
N ALA A 108 -1.57 6.61 -0.83
CA ALA A 108 -1.81 6.54 0.61
C ALA A 108 -1.87 7.92 1.28
N SER A 109 -2.58 8.02 2.41
CA SER A 109 -2.54 9.15 3.34
C SER A 109 -1.46 9.04 4.42
N ASP A 110 -1.13 7.80 4.82
CA ASP A 110 -0.18 7.47 5.88
C ASP A 110 0.42 6.07 5.66
N ALA A 111 1.34 5.66 6.53
CA ALA A 111 2.06 4.39 6.42
C ALA A 111 1.15 3.16 6.53
N ASP A 112 0.15 3.20 7.43
CA ASP A 112 -0.82 2.12 7.58
C ASP A 112 -1.72 2.04 6.34
N ASP A 113 -2.21 3.18 5.87
CA ASP A 113 -2.98 3.27 4.62
C ASP A 113 -2.17 2.75 3.43
N ALA A 114 -0.86 3.00 3.36
CA ALA A 114 -0.01 2.43 2.32
C ALA A 114 0.02 0.89 2.34
N LEU A 115 -0.06 0.26 3.51
CA LEU A 115 -0.19 -1.20 3.61
C LEU A 115 -1.59 -1.68 3.21
N ARG A 116 -2.66 -0.94 3.57
CA ARG A 116 -4.03 -1.24 3.10
C ARG A 116 -4.14 -1.15 1.59
N VAL A 117 -3.61 -0.08 1.00
CA VAL A 117 -3.55 0.11 -0.46
C VAL A 117 -2.76 -1.03 -1.12
N ALA A 118 -1.66 -1.49 -0.51
CA ALA A 118 -0.88 -2.62 -1.02
C ALA A 118 -1.69 -3.93 -0.99
N LEU A 119 -2.38 -4.23 0.10
CA LEU A 119 -3.27 -5.41 0.18
C LEU A 119 -4.37 -5.34 -0.87
N ALA A 120 -5.08 -4.21 -0.95
CA ALA A 120 -6.16 -4.01 -1.91
C ALA A 120 -5.68 -4.10 -3.37
N THR A 121 -4.46 -3.65 -3.66
CA THR A 121 -3.89 -3.67 -5.02
C THR A 121 -3.41 -5.06 -5.41
N ARG A 122 -2.85 -5.83 -4.48
CA ARG A 122 -2.19 -7.12 -4.79
C ARG A 122 -3.07 -8.33 -4.56
N PHE A 123 -4.12 -8.21 -3.75
CA PHE A 123 -4.99 -9.30 -3.32
C PHE A 123 -6.46 -8.89 -3.41
N ALA A 124 -6.89 -8.45 -4.59
CA ALA A 124 -8.26 -8.01 -4.78
C ALA A 124 -9.24 -9.18 -4.51
N GLY A 125 -10.18 -8.99 -3.58
CA GLY A 125 -11.24 -9.96 -3.28
C GLY A 125 -10.97 -10.89 -2.08
N ALA A 126 -9.75 -10.92 -1.53
CA ALA A 126 -9.44 -11.74 -0.36
C ALA A 126 -9.69 -10.98 0.96
N PRO A 127 -10.35 -11.60 1.96
CA PRO A 127 -10.52 -10.96 3.25
C PRO A 127 -9.17 -10.84 3.98
N LEU A 128 -8.94 -9.69 4.61
CA LEU A 128 -7.64 -9.31 5.17
C LEU A 128 -7.09 -10.31 6.21
N ASP A 129 -8.00 -10.92 6.98
CA ASP A 129 -7.70 -11.93 7.99
C ASP A 129 -7.35 -13.31 7.40
N SER A 130 -7.67 -13.56 6.13
CA SER A 130 -7.21 -14.76 5.41
C SER A 130 -5.86 -14.57 4.73
N LEU A 131 -5.43 -13.33 4.50
CA LEU A 131 -4.20 -13.02 3.75
C LEU A 131 -2.92 -13.25 4.55
N VAL A 132 -3.01 -13.13 5.88
CA VAL A 132 -1.84 -13.02 6.75
C VAL A 132 -1.91 -14.08 7.85
N ASP A 133 -0.81 -14.78 8.08
CA ASP A 133 -0.71 -15.73 9.20
C ASP A 133 -0.48 -15.03 10.56
N SER A 134 -0.45 -15.81 11.65
CA SER A 134 -0.22 -15.28 13.00
C SER A 134 1.14 -14.60 13.18
N ALA A 135 2.10 -14.81 12.27
CA ALA A 135 3.42 -14.21 12.27
C ALA A 135 3.52 -12.98 11.34
N GLY A 136 2.39 -12.54 10.75
CA GLY A 136 2.38 -11.41 9.84
C GLY A 136 2.82 -11.74 8.41
N ARG A 137 2.99 -13.03 8.05
CA ARG A 137 3.42 -13.43 6.71
C ARG A 137 2.24 -13.47 5.76
N VAL A 138 2.43 -12.93 4.57
CA VAL A 138 1.50 -13.08 3.46
C VAL A 138 1.74 -14.43 2.78
N ASN A 139 0.67 -15.20 2.56
CA ASN A 139 0.76 -16.46 1.84
C ASN A 139 0.44 -16.26 0.36
N TYR A 140 1.47 -16.25 -0.50
CA TYR A 140 1.34 -16.07 -1.95
C TYR A 140 0.98 -17.35 -2.71
N ASP A 141 0.98 -18.51 -2.05
CA ASP A 141 0.68 -19.81 -2.66
C ASP A 141 -0.81 -20.19 -2.54
N ARG A 142 -1.63 -19.37 -1.86
CA ARG A 142 -3.06 -19.59 -1.72
C ARG A 142 -3.81 -19.21 -2.99
N PRO A 143 -4.46 -20.16 -3.68
CA PRO A 143 -5.17 -19.86 -4.94
C PRO A 143 -6.24 -18.78 -4.79
N GLU A 144 -6.89 -18.70 -3.62
CA GLU A 144 -7.93 -17.70 -3.33
C GLU A 144 -7.40 -16.27 -3.32
N HIS A 145 -6.08 -16.10 -3.16
CA HIS A 145 -5.41 -14.80 -3.18
C HIS A 145 -5.03 -14.36 -4.60
N LEU A 146 -5.11 -15.28 -5.56
CA LEU A 146 -4.71 -15.11 -6.96
C LEU A 146 -5.92 -15.06 -7.90
N ASP A 147 -7.14 -15.05 -7.36
CA ASP A 147 -8.34 -14.92 -8.16
C ASP A 147 -8.53 -13.46 -8.61
N TYR A 148 -8.07 -13.18 -9.83
CA TYR A 148 -8.22 -11.86 -10.48
C TYR A 148 -9.60 -11.66 -11.11
N SER A 149 -10.56 -12.58 -10.92
CA SER A 149 -11.92 -12.43 -11.45
C SER A 149 -12.77 -11.50 -10.57
N LEU A 150 -12.45 -10.21 -10.63
CA LEU A 150 -13.37 -9.14 -10.23
C LEU A 150 -14.45 -8.92 -11.30
#